data_AF-A0A7S1D6N8-F1
#
_entry.id   AF-A0A7S1D6N8-F1
#
_cell.length_a   1.000
_cell.length_b   1.000
_cell.length_c   1.000
_cell.angle_alpha   90.00
_cell.angle_beta   90.00
_cell.angle_gamma   90.00
#
_symmetry.space_group_name_H-M   'P 1'
#
loop_
_entity.id
_entity.type
_entity.pdbx_description
1 polymer ?
#
loop_
_entity_poly.entity_id
_entity_poly.type
_entity_poly.pdbx_seq_one_letter_code
_entity_poly.pdbx_strand_id
1 'polypeptide(L)'
;ISFGGESLNPKTGRTTTTDQVMALDTEIMLWYPPTVSGNSPSGRSGHTATLMSESNNLVVFGGVKGSKFLNSVHVLDTARWKWSSPKISGYGPRPRSYHSATAVPRKHGKNWLVIFGGKDRSVSF
;
A
#
# COMPACT_ATOMS: atom_id res chain seq x y z
N ILE A 1 9.25 6.82 1.05
CA ILE A 1 9.15 5.34 1.06
C ILE A 1 8.56 4.91 -0.28
N SER A 2 9.11 3.86 -0.89
CA SER A 2 8.56 3.20 -2.08
C SER A 2 8.27 1.73 -1.74
N PHE A 3 7.14 1.22 -2.23
CA PHE A 3 6.72 -0.18 -2.12
C PHE A 3 5.82 -0.50 -3.31
N GLY A 4 5.91 -1.73 -3.85
CA GLY A 4 5.07 -2.12 -4.97
C GLY A 4 5.53 -1.58 -6.32
N GLY A 5 4.61 -1.59 -7.29
CA GLY A 5 4.87 -1.20 -8.68
C GLY A 5 5.00 -2.41 -9.60
N GLU A 6 5.11 -2.12 -10.89
CA GLU A 6 5.25 -3.10 -11.96
C GLU A 6 6.56 -2.90 -12.70
N SER A 7 7.23 -4.00 -13.01
CA SER A 7 8.40 -4.03 -13.88
C SER A 7 8.11 -4.96 -15.06
N LEU A 8 8.24 -4.42 -16.27
CA LEU A 8 8.15 -5.19 -17.51
C LEU A 8 9.52 -5.80 -17.79
N ASN A 9 9.58 -7.12 -17.95
CA ASN A 9 10.77 -7.77 -18.48
C ASN A 9 10.77 -7.65 -20.01
N PRO A 10 11.67 -6.86 -20.62
CA PRO A 10 11.62 -6.57 -22.06
C PRO A 10 11.95 -7.80 -22.92
N LYS A 11 12.64 -8.80 -22.37
CA LYS A 11 12.99 -10.03 -23.10
C LYS A 11 11.83 -11.01 -23.18
N THR A 12 10.97 -11.03 -22.16
CA THR A 12 9.86 -12.00 -22.04
C THR A 12 8.49 -11.38 -22.23
N GLY A 13 8.39 -10.05 -22.24
CA GLY A 13 7.13 -9.31 -22.24
C GLY A 13 6.29 -9.49 -20.96
N ARG A 14 6.82 -10.18 -19.94
CA ARG A 14 6.09 -10.45 -18.70
C ARG A 14 6.24 -9.30 -17.71
N THR A 15 5.12 -8.85 -17.18
CA THR A 15 5.08 -7.90 -16.07
C THR A 15 5.13 -8.63 -14.73
N THR A 16 5.98 -8.16 -13.83
CA THR A 16 6.08 -8.64 -12.45
C THR A 16 5.87 -7.50 -11.48
N THR A 17 5.29 -7.80 -10.32
CA THR A 17 5.11 -6.83 -9.23
C THR A 17 6.14 -7.08 -8.14
N THR A 18 6.68 -6.01 -7.56
CA THR A 18 7.64 -6.09 -6.45
C THR A 18 6.97 -5.89 -5.09
N ASP A 19 7.50 -6.49 -4.02
CA ASP A 19 7.19 -6.21 -2.61
C ASP A 19 8.35 -5.57 -1.86
N GLN A 20 9.41 -5.17 -2.57
CA GLN A 20 10.55 -4.50 -1.97
C GLN A 20 10.15 -3.15 -1.39
N VAL A 21 10.62 -2.87 -0.17
CA VAL A 21 10.52 -1.55 0.46
C VAL A 21 11.83 -0.82 0.24
N MET A 22 11.75 0.42 -0.23
CA MET A 22 12.88 1.34 -0.33
C MET A 22 12.55 2.63 0.43
N ALA A 23 13.54 3.20 1.12
CA ALA A 23 13.41 4.50 1.79
C ALA A 23 14.37 5.49 1.14
N LEU A 24 13.89 6.70 0.86
CA LEU A 24 14.75 7.81 0.49
C LEU A 24 15.04 8.57 1.78
N ASP A 25 16.30 8.56 2.18
CA ASP A 25 16.79 9.52 3.15
C ASP A 25 16.91 10.87 2.45
N THR A 26 16.11 11.86 2.88
CA THR A 26 16.11 13.19 2.27
C THR A 26 17.18 14.12 2.83
N GLU A 27 17.86 13.73 3.91
CA GLU A 27 18.99 14.49 4.45
C GLU A 27 20.25 14.28 3.60
N ILE A 28 20.51 13.02 3.22
CA ILE A 28 21.67 12.64 2.39
C ILE A 28 21.31 12.27 0.95
N MET A 29 20.04 12.39 0.57
CA MET A 29 19.51 12.09 -0.77
C MET A 29 19.86 10.67 -1.27
N LEU A 30 19.80 9.68 -0.38
CA LEU A 30 20.16 8.29 -0.65
C LEU A 30 18.96 7.35 -0.55
N TRP A 31 18.74 6.54 -1.58
CA TRP A 31 17.82 5.40 -1.52
C TRP A 31 18.52 4.21 -0.87
N TYR A 32 17.87 3.61 0.14
CA TYR A 32 18.36 2.39 0.77
C TYR A 32 17.20 1.40 1.06
N PRO A 33 17.49 0.08 1.10
CA PRO A 33 16.52 -0.93 1.53
C PRO A 33 16.52 -1.04 3.07
N PRO A 34 15.51 -0.55 3.79
CA PRO A 34 15.43 -0.76 5.24
C PRO A 34 15.23 -2.24 5.58
N THR A 35 15.72 -2.66 6.74
CA THR A 35 15.39 -4.00 7.27
C THR A 35 13.94 -3.98 7.75
N VAL A 36 13.07 -4.69 7.02
CA VAL A 36 11.65 -4.82 7.35
C VAL A 36 11.33 -6.17 7.96
N SER A 37 10.36 -6.22 8.87
CA SER A 37 9.92 -7.45 9.52
C SER A 37 8.39 -7.58 9.57
N GLY A 38 7.89 -8.74 9.99
CA GLY A 38 6.45 -8.97 10.18
C GLY A 38 5.71 -9.42 8.92
N ASN A 39 4.40 -9.20 8.91
CA ASN A 39 3.50 -9.76 7.89
C ASN A 39 3.41 -8.85 6.66
N SER A 40 4.45 -8.90 5.82
CA SER A 40 4.56 -8.06 4.63
C SER A 40 3.46 -8.34 3.59
N PRO A 41 2.88 -7.31 2.95
CA PRO A 41 2.04 -7.50 1.77
C PRO A 41 2.80 -8.14 0.60
N SER A 42 2.11 -8.99 -0.17
CA SER A 42 2.63 -9.43 -1.46
C SER A 42 2.81 -8.27 -2.43
N GLY A 43 3.73 -8.44 -3.39
CA GLY A 43 3.96 -7.45 -4.44
C GLY A 43 2.68 -7.12 -5.22
N ARG A 44 2.49 -5.84 -5.50
CA ARG A 44 1.26 -5.29 -6.06
C ARG A 44 1.48 -3.94 -6.74
N SER A 45 0.55 -3.54 -7.61
CA SER A 45 0.53 -2.23 -8.27
C SER A 45 -0.83 -1.54 -8.12
N GLY A 46 -0.90 -0.24 -8.44
CA GLY A 46 -2.14 0.54 -8.37
C GLY A 46 -2.81 0.56 -6.98
N HIS A 47 -2.03 0.31 -5.92
CA HIS A 47 -2.48 0.41 -4.54
C HIS A 47 -2.29 1.85 -4.03
N THR A 48 -2.93 2.20 -2.92
CA THR A 48 -2.64 3.45 -2.22
C THR A 48 -1.74 3.19 -1.02
N ALA A 49 -0.91 4.17 -0.67
CA ALA A 49 -0.13 4.19 0.56
C ALA A 49 -0.37 5.54 1.27
N THR A 50 -1.06 5.51 2.40
CA THR A 50 -1.51 6.73 3.10
C THR A 50 -0.95 6.77 4.51
N LEU A 51 -0.23 7.85 4.85
CA LEU A 51 0.36 8.04 6.18
C LEU A 51 -0.71 8.47 7.18
N MET A 52 -0.78 7.78 8.32
CA MET A 52 -1.59 8.12 9.49
C MET A 52 -0.69 8.86 10.49
N SER A 53 -0.54 10.17 10.27
CA SER A 53 0.46 11.06 10.90
C SER A 53 0.61 10.87 12.40
N GLU A 54 -0.49 10.87 13.16
CA GLU A 54 -0.49 10.73 14.63
C GLU A 54 0.15 9.42 15.14
N SER A 55 0.23 8.40 14.29
CA SER A 55 0.68 7.07 14.68
C SER A 55 1.93 6.59 13.94
N ASN A 56 2.50 7.40 13.03
CA ASN A 56 3.61 7.00 12.14
C ASN A 56 3.36 5.65 11.43
N ASN A 57 2.09 5.40 11.08
CA ASN A 57 1.69 4.18 10.39
C ASN A 57 1.39 4.50 8.94
N LEU A 58 2.06 3.82 8.01
CA LEU A 58 1.73 3.86 6.59
C LEU A 58 0.73 2.74 6.28
N VAL A 59 -0.48 3.11 5.87
CA VAL A 59 -1.53 2.16 5.51
C VAL A 59 -1.51 1.91 4.00
N VAL A 60 -1.28 0.66 3.62
CA VAL A 60 -1.39 0.18 2.24
C VAL A 60 -2.74 -0.50 2.05
N PHE A 61 -3.50 -0.04 1.05
CA PHE A 61 -4.80 -0.61 0.72
C PHE A 61 -4.91 -0.98 -0.77
N GLY A 62 -5.51 -2.15 -1.01
CA GLY A 62 -5.91 -2.61 -2.33
C GLY A 62 -4.75 -2.90 -3.28
N GLY A 63 -4.96 -2.56 -4.55
CA GLY A 63 -4.05 -2.82 -5.66
C GLY A 63 -4.37 -4.09 -6.44
N VAL A 64 -3.46 -4.48 -7.32
CA VAL A 64 -3.58 -5.67 -8.17
C VAL A 64 -2.27 -6.47 -8.15
N LYS A 65 -2.38 -7.80 -8.16
CA LYS A 65 -1.28 -8.75 -8.37
C LYS A 65 -1.66 -9.71 -9.50
N GLY A 66 -1.01 -9.60 -10.65
CA GLY A 66 -1.43 -10.31 -11.86
C GLY A 66 -2.86 -9.90 -12.25
N SER A 67 -3.79 -10.86 -12.29
CA SER A 67 -5.22 -10.61 -12.58
C SER A 67 -6.10 -10.51 -11.33
N LYS A 68 -5.49 -10.50 -10.13
CA LYS A 68 -6.20 -10.47 -8.86
C LYS A 68 -6.19 -9.07 -8.26
N PHE A 69 -7.36 -8.43 -8.28
CA PHE A 69 -7.62 -7.22 -7.50
C PHE A 69 -7.66 -7.57 -6.02
N LEU A 70 -7.16 -6.65 -5.19
CA LEU A 70 -7.00 -6.83 -3.75
C LEU A 70 -7.85 -5.80 -3.01
N ASN A 71 -8.34 -6.16 -1.83
CA ASN A 71 -8.89 -5.26 -0.81
C ASN A 71 -8.20 -5.46 0.54
N SER A 72 -7.00 -6.06 0.55
CA SER A 72 -6.26 -6.28 1.79
C SER A 72 -5.74 -4.95 2.33
N VAL A 73 -5.74 -4.84 3.66
CA VAL A 73 -5.15 -3.72 4.41
C VAL A 73 -3.85 -4.24 5.04
N HIS A 74 -2.77 -3.50 4.82
CA HIS A 74 -1.50 -3.73 5.49
C HIS A 74 -1.03 -2.42 6.12
N VAL A 75 -0.36 -2.53 7.26
CA VAL A 75 0.13 -1.35 8.00
C VAL A 75 1.60 -1.54 8.27
N LEU A 76 2.40 -0.57 7.84
CA LEU A 76 3.82 -0.46 8.18
C LEU A 76 3.98 0.57 9.29
N ASP A 77 4.44 0.12 10.46
CA ASP A 77 5.01 1.00 11.48
C ASP A 77 6.34 1.53 10.93
N THR A 78 6.38 2.81 10.56
CA THR A 78 7.57 3.39 9.89
C THR A 78 8.69 3.73 10.88
N ALA A 79 8.42 3.72 12.18
CA ALA A 79 9.45 3.89 13.20
C ALA A 79 10.20 2.57 13.46
N ARG A 80 9.47 1.45 13.43
CA ARG A 80 10.03 0.11 13.69
C ARG A 80 10.30 -0.73 12.44
N TRP A 81 9.91 -0.24 11.27
CA TRP A 81 9.96 -0.98 10.01
C TRP A 81 9.28 -2.35 10.09
N LYS A 82 8.10 -2.40 10.75
CA LYS A 82 7.38 -3.65 10.99
C LYS A 82 6.00 -3.63 10.33
N TRP A 83 5.78 -4.60 9.46
CA TRP A 83 4.49 -4.84 8.83
C TRP A 83 3.54 -5.60 9.75
N SER A 84 2.27 -5.23 9.66
CA SER A 84 1.16 -5.98 10.23
C SER A 84 0.02 -6.11 9.23
N SER A 85 -0.78 -7.15 9.39
CA SER A 85 -2.03 -7.36 8.65
C SER A 85 -3.17 -7.43 9.68
N PRO A 86 -3.77 -6.27 10.03
CA PRO A 86 -4.79 -6.22 11.06
C PRO A 86 -6.05 -6.97 10.62
N LYS A 87 -6.75 -7.56 11.59
CA LYS A 87 -8.08 -8.12 11.34
C LYS A 87 -9.06 -6.98 11.11
N ILE A 88 -9.58 -6.88 9.89
CA ILE A 88 -10.59 -5.88 9.52
C ILE A 88 -11.98 -6.52 9.64
N SER A 89 -12.93 -5.76 10.18
CA SER A 89 -14.34 -6.17 10.33
C SER A 89 -15.26 -5.15 9.67
N GLY A 90 -16.52 -5.54 9.43
CA GLY A 90 -17.52 -4.72 8.76
C GLY A 90 -17.49 -4.81 7.24
N TYR A 91 -18.24 -3.93 6.58
CA TYR A 91 -18.37 -3.88 5.13
C TYR A 91 -17.34 -2.91 4.54
N GLY A 92 -16.28 -3.46 3.97
CA GLY A 92 -15.27 -2.70 3.23
C GLY A 92 -15.56 -2.61 1.73
N PRO A 93 -14.83 -1.75 1.01
CA PRO A 93 -14.91 -1.69 -0.45
C PRO A 93 -14.52 -3.02 -1.10
N ARG A 94 -15.14 -3.30 -2.26
CA ARG A 94 -14.73 -4.41 -3.14
C ARG A 94 -13.24 -4.28 -3.54
N PRO A 95 -12.55 -5.40 -3.82
CA PRO A 95 -11.19 -5.40 -4.35
C PRO A 95 -11.01 -4.44 -5.53
N ARG A 96 -10.01 -3.58 -5.46
CA ARG A 96 -9.81 -2.50 -6.43
C ARG A 96 -8.36 -2.04 -6.57
N SER A 97 -8.03 -1.48 -7.72
CA SER A 97 -6.76 -0.79 -8.00
C SER A 97 -7.02 0.59 -8.62
N TYR A 98 -5.97 1.40 -8.77
CA TYR A 98 -6.02 2.74 -9.37
C TYR A 98 -7.03 3.68 -8.71
N HIS A 99 -7.30 3.47 -7.42
CA HIS A 99 -8.12 4.35 -6.59
C HIS A 99 -7.22 5.37 -5.89
N SER A 100 -7.83 6.39 -5.30
CA SER A 100 -7.15 7.30 -4.38
C SER A 100 -7.57 7.00 -2.94
N ALA A 101 -6.70 7.36 -1.98
CA ALA A 101 -7.04 7.28 -0.57
C ALA A 101 -6.40 8.41 0.23
N THR A 102 -7.15 8.96 1.17
CA THR A 102 -6.76 10.12 1.99
C THR A 102 -7.04 9.85 3.45
N ALA A 103 -6.09 10.24 4.32
CA ALA A 103 -6.29 10.25 5.75
C ALA A 103 -7.12 11.48 6.14
N VAL A 104 -8.21 11.26 6.87
CA VAL A 104 -9.08 12.31 7.40
C VAL A 104 -8.97 12.31 8.92
N PRO A 105 -8.43 13.37 9.54
CA PRO A 105 -8.31 13.48 10.98
C PRO A 105 -9.64 13.38 11.71
N ARG A 106 -9.61 12.80 12.90
CA ARG A 106 -10.72 12.74 13.84
C ARG A 106 -10.28 13.19 15.23
N LYS A 107 -11.27 13.44 16.09
CA LYS A 107 -11.04 13.72 17.52
C LYS A 107 -10.18 12.63 18.16
N HIS A 108 -9.34 13.04 19.11
CA HIS A 108 -8.48 12.17 19.92
C HIS A 108 -7.42 11.40 19.11
N GLY A 109 -6.76 12.05 18.15
CA GLY A 109 -5.60 11.47 17.44
C GLY A 109 -5.94 10.28 16.54
N LYS A 110 -7.21 10.09 16.18
CA LYS A 110 -7.66 9.02 15.29
C LYS A 110 -7.75 9.53 13.87
N ASN A 111 -7.63 8.64 12.88
CA ASN A 111 -7.82 8.97 11.47
C ASN A 111 -8.84 8.02 10.84
N TRP A 112 -9.61 8.52 9.89
CA TRP A 112 -10.27 7.70 8.89
C TRP A 112 -9.36 7.57 7.66
N LEU A 113 -9.40 6.42 7.01
CA LEU A 113 -8.94 6.29 5.63
C LEU A 113 -10.17 6.35 4.72
N VAL A 114 -10.24 7.36 3.86
CA VAL A 114 -11.31 7.49 2.88
C VAL A 114 -10.76 7.12 1.52
N ILE A 115 -11.46 6.24 0.80
CA ILE A 115 -11.06 5.69 -0.51
C ILE A 115 -12.06 6.15 -1.57
N PHE A 116 -11.55 6.67 -2.70
CA PHE A 116 -12.38 7.15 -3.81
C PHE A 116 -12.04 6.45 -5.13
N GLY A 117 -13.08 6.16 -5.91
CA GLY A 117 -12.98 5.62 -7.27
C GLY A 117 -12.23 4.29 -7.37
N GLY A 118 -11.55 4.14 -8.50
CA GLY A 118 -10.72 3.00 -8.86
C GLY A 118 -11.42 2.06 -9.85
N LYS A 119 -10.83 0.88 -10.01
CA LYS A 119 -11.33 -0.17 -10.90
C LYS A 119 -11.35 -1.49 -10.18
N ASP A 120 -12.42 -2.27 -10.39
CA ASP A 120 -12.46 -3.69 -10.03
C ASP A 120 -12.47 -4.57 -11.29
N ARG A 121 -12.78 -5.87 -11.13
CA ARG A 121 -12.82 -6.82 -12.26
C ARG A 121 -13.95 -6.53 -13.26
N SER A 122 -14.99 -5.83 -12.83
CA SER A 122 -16.23 -5.63 -13.58
C SER A 122 -16.40 -4.20 -14.09
N VAL A 123 -16.03 -3.19 -13.30
CA VAL A 123 -16.33 -1.78 -13.59
C VAL A 123 -15.24 -0.84 -13.08
N SER A 124 -15.19 0.35 -13.67
CA SER A 124 -14.53 1.53 -13.11
C SER A 124 -15.56 2.35 -12.32
N PHE A 125 -15.14 2.95 -11.20
CA PHE A 125 -15.98 3.71 -10.27
C PHE A 125 -15.70 5.21 -10.33
#